data_AF-A0A7C4HG46-F1
#
_entry.id   AF-A0A7C4HG46-F1
#
_cell.length_a   1.000
_cell.length_b   1.000
_cell.length_c   1.000
_cell.angle_alpha   90.00
_cell.angle_beta   90.00
_cell.angle_gamma   90.00
#
_symmetry.space_group_name_H-M   'P 1'
#
loop_
_entity.id
_entity.type
_entity.pdbx_description
1 polymer ?
#
loop_
_entity_poly.entity_id
_entity_poly.type
_entity_poly.pdbx_seq_one_letter_code
_entity_poly.pdbx_strand_id
1 'polypeptide(L)'
;MSSRARVSEGHIEVARRVKSIVHSIDPEAKVYIFGSAARGEATAMSDIDVMVVTGVVERKYEMMVKVYRSVEENVELHVVTEELLEKWYRRFIPAEELIEV
;
A
#
# COMPACT_ATOMS: atom_id res chain seq x y z
N MET A 1 3.57 -10.00 -19.14
CA MET A 1 2.42 -9.18 -18.67
C MET A 1 2.89 -8.30 -17.54
N SER A 2 2.80 -6.97 -17.68
CA SER A 2 3.15 -6.03 -16.60
C SER A 2 2.23 -6.27 -15.41
N SER A 3 2.77 -6.24 -14.19
CA SER A 3 2.02 -6.43 -12.94
C SER A 3 0.86 -5.44 -12.77
N ARG A 4 1.00 -4.22 -13.31
CA ARG A 4 -0.09 -3.23 -13.39
C ARG A 4 -1.35 -3.72 -14.11
N ALA A 5 -1.25 -4.66 -15.04
CA ALA A 5 -2.40 -5.18 -15.78
C ALA A 5 -3.30 -6.11 -14.94
N ARG A 6 -2.90 -6.46 -13.71
CA ARG A 6 -3.62 -7.43 -12.86
C ARG A 6 -4.42 -6.80 -11.72
N VAL A 7 -4.20 -5.52 -11.42
CA VAL A 7 -4.89 -4.81 -10.33
C VAL A 7 -6.16 -4.17 -10.87
N SER A 8 -7.28 -4.35 -10.16
CA SER A 8 -8.54 -3.70 -10.51
C SER A 8 -8.46 -2.18 -10.34
N GLU A 9 -9.25 -1.45 -11.12
CA GLU A 9 -9.34 0.02 -11.01
C GLU A 9 -9.79 0.46 -9.61
N GLY A 10 -10.70 -0.28 -8.97
CA GLY A 10 -11.15 -0.01 -7.62
C GLY A 10 -10.03 -0.08 -6.57
N HIS A 11 -9.14 -1.09 -6.65
CA HIS A 11 -7.99 -1.16 -5.74
C HIS A 11 -7.04 0.03 -5.94
N ILE A 12 -6.83 0.45 -7.20
CA ILE A 12 -6.01 1.63 -7.52
C ILE A 12 -6.63 2.90 -6.93
N GLU A 13 -7.95 3.06 -7.02
CA GLU A 13 -8.66 4.22 -6.46
C GLU A 13 -8.54 4.29 -4.94
N VAL A 14 -8.73 3.17 -4.25
CA VAL A 14 -8.54 3.08 -2.79
C VAL A 14 -7.10 3.43 -2.41
N ALA A 15 -6.11 2.84 -3.08
CA ALA A 15 -4.70 3.12 -2.77
C ALA A 15 -4.31 4.57 -3.06
N ARG A 16 -4.92 5.23 -4.06
CA ARG A 16 -4.77 6.68 -4.29
C ARG A 16 -5.37 7.53 -3.18
N ARG A 17 -6.52 7.14 -2.62
CA ARG A 17 -7.10 7.80 -1.43
C ARG A 17 -6.17 7.65 -0.24
N VAL A 18 -5.64 6.45 0.00
CA VAL A 18 -4.62 6.19 1.03
C VAL A 18 -3.41 7.10 0.83
N LYS A 19 -2.87 7.18 -0.40
CA LYS A 19 -1.75 8.06 -0.74
C LYS A 19 -2.03 9.52 -0.42
N SER A 20 -3.20 10.04 -0.81
CA SER A 20 -3.58 11.43 -0.50
C SER A 20 -3.61 11.71 1.01
N ILE A 21 -4.12 10.77 1.80
CA ILE A 21 -4.16 10.88 3.27
C ILE A 21 -2.75 10.85 3.86
N VAL A 22 -1.92 9.90 3.43
CA VAL A 22 -0.53 9.76 3.91
C VAL A 22 0.30 10.98 3.52
N HIS A 23 0.11 11.53 2.31
CA HIS A 23 0.81 12.74 1.84
C HIS A 23 0.47 13.99 2.64
N SER A 24 -0.66 14.03 3.36
CA SER A 24 -0.94 15.09 4.34
C SER A 24 -0.03 15.04 5.58
N ILE A 25 0.66 13.93 5.80
CA ILE A 25 1.59 13.67 6.91
C ILE A 25 3.03 13.69 6.41
N ASP A 26 3.31 12.96 5.33
CA ASP A 26 4.61 12.83 4.68
C ASP A 26 4.44 12.87 3.14
N PRO A 27 4.70 14.02 2.50
CA PRO A 27 4.61 14.16 1.04
C PRO A 27 5.55 13.26 0.24
N GLU A 28 6.65 12.80 0.84
CA GLU A 28 7.65 11.96 0.19
C GLU A 28 7.37 10.47 0.34
N ALA A 29 6.32 10.10 1.08
CA ALA A 29 5.95 8.71 1.27
C ALA A 29 5.56 8.06 -0.07
N LYS A 30 6.07 6.86 -0.31
CA LYS A 30 5.70 6.03 -1.46
C LYS A 30 4.60 5.06 -1.05
N VAL A 31 3.64 4.83 -1.94
CA VAL A 31 2.49 3.94 -1.68
C VAL A 31 2.40 2.88 -2.75
N TYR A 32 2.30 1.64 -2.32
CA TYR A 32 2.28 0.45 -3.18
C TYR A 32 1.06 -0.40 -2.88
N ILE A 33 0.45 -0.94 -3.93
CA ILE A 33 -0.41 -2.11 -3.82
C ILE A 33 0.48 -3.35 -3.93
N PHE A 34 0.26 -4.33 -3.06
CA PHE A 34 0.98 -5.61 -3.11
C PHE A 34 0.03 -6.78 -2.83
N GLY A 35 0.58 -7.95 -2.53
CA GLY A 35 -0.21 -9.08 -2.04
C GLY A 35 -1.12 -9.69 -3.10
N SER A 36 -2.27 -10.22 -2.66
CA SER A 36 -3.19 -10.96 -3.55
C SER A 36 -3.73 -10.07 -4.69
N ALA A 37 -3.89 -8.77 -4.43
CA ALA A 37 -4.30 -7.78 -5.42
C ALA A 37 -3.26 -7.61 -6.53
N ALA A 38 -1.97 -7.52 -6.19
CA ALA A 38 -0.90 -7.41 -7.18
C ALA A 38 -0.67 -8.69 -7.98
N ARG A 39 -0.93 -9.87 -7.39
CA ARG A 39 -0.85 -11.17 -8.08
C ARG A 39 -2.04 -11.46 -9.01
N GLY A 40 -3.13 -10.71 -8.88
CA GLY A 40 -4.38 -10.97 -9.61
C GLY A 40 -5.19 -12.12 -9.02
N GLU A 41 -4.94 -12.45 -7.76
CA GLU A 41 -5.61 -13.50 -7.00
C GLU A 41 -6.69 -12.95 -6.05
N ALA A 42 -6.81 -11.62 -5.96
CA ALA A 42 -7.79 -10.97 -5.11
C ALA A 42 -9.23 -11.32 -5.53
N THR A 43 -10.03 -11.67 -4.54
CA THR A 43 -11.47 -11.87 -4.66
C THR A 43 -12.20 -10.61 -4.22
N ALA A 44 -13.52 -10.52 -4.47
CA ALA A 44 -14.35 -9.41 -4.01
C ALA A 44 -14.41 -9.26 -2.47
N MET A 45 -13.95 -10.29 -1.73
CA MET A 45 -13.86 -10.27 -0.26
C MET A 45 -12.44 -10.06 0.26
N SER A 46 -11.43 -9.96 -0.63
CA SER A 46 -10.03 -9.83 -0.23
C SER A 46 -9.76 -8.43 0.30
N ASP A 47 -8.97 -8.34 1.37
CA ASP A 47 -8.43 -7.08 1.86
C ASP A 47 -7.48 -6.46 0.82
N ILE A 48 -7.42 -5.12 0.79
CA ILE A 48 -6.54 -4.38 -0.10
C ILE A 48 -5.21 -4.15 0.63
N ASP A 49 -4.22 -4.98 0.31
CA ASP A 49 -2.86 -4.89 0.85
C ASP A 49 -2.16 -3.61 0.33
N VAL A 50 -1.95 -2.63 1.22
CA VAL A 50 -1.30 -1.36 0.89
C VAL A 50 -0.05 -1.16 1.73
N MET A 51 1.09 -0.97 1.07
CA MET A 51 2.36 -0.66 1.73
C MET A 51 2.72 0.81 1.55
N VAL A 52 3.00 1.46 2.68
CA VAL A 52 3.46 2.84 2.77
C VAL A 52 4.92 2.82 3.20
N VAL A 53 5.80 3.32 2.34
CA VAL A 53 7.23 3.49 2.64
C VAL A 53 7.46 4.96 2.97
N THR A 54 7.90 5.24 4.19
CA THR A 54 8.01 6.62 4.71
C THR A 54 9.33 6.84 5.45
N GLY A 55 9.82 8.09 5.40
CA GLY A 55 10.95 8.54 6.21
C GLY A 55 10.59 8.88 7.65
N VAL A 56 9.30 9.05 7.97
CA VAL A 56 8.77 9.47 9.28
C VAL A 56 7.96 8.36 9.95
N VAL A 57 8.57 7.17 10.08
CA VAL A 57 7.92 5.95 10.60
C VAL A 57 7.37 6.11 12.02
N GLU A 58 7.89 7.06 12.81
CA GLU A 58 7.36 7.43 14.12
C GLU A 58 5.91 7.93 14.05
N ARG A 59 5.47 8.47 12.91
CA ARG A 59 4.10 8.92 12.66
C ARG A 59 3.20 7.81 12.09
N LYS A 60 3.66 6.56 12.02
CA LYS A 60 2.90 5.43 11.45
C LYS A 60 1.49 5.30 12.02
N TYR A 61 1.31 5.47 13.33
CA TYR A 61 0.02 5.31 13.97
C TYR A 61 -0.94 6.45 13.60
N GLU A 62 -0.41 7.66 13.40
CA GLU A 62 -1.20 8.78 12.88
C GLU A 62 -1.69 8.49 11.46
N MET A 63 -0.80 7.97 10.60
CA MET A 63 -1.16 7.56 9.23
C MET A 63 -2.25 6.49 9.24
N MET A 64 -2.05 5.41 10.00
CA MET A 64 -3.02 4.30 10.11
C MET A 64 -4.38 4.79 10.60
N VAL A 65 -4.41 5.59 11.67
CA VAL A 65 -5.67 6.12 12.22
C VAL A 65 -6.39 7.02 11.21
N LYS A 66 -5.68 7.89 10.49
CA LYS A 66 -6.32 8.73 9.46
C LYS A 66 -6.87 7.90 8.31
N VAL A 67 -6.12 6.89 7.86
CA VAL A 67 -6.56 6.00 6.77
C VAL A 67 -7.81 5.23 7.19
N TYR A 68 -7.79 4.51 8.31
CA TYR A 68 -8.93 3.70 8.77
C TYR A 68 -10.17 4.50 9.14
N ARG A 69 -10.04 5.82 9.38
CA ARG A 69 -11.19 6.71 9.59
C ARG A 69 -11.79 7.29 8.31
N SER A 70 -11.03 7.26 7.21
CA SER A 70 -11.37 7.99 5.98
C SER A 70 -11.60 7.07 4.76
N VAL A 71 -11.23 5.80 4.90
CA VAL A 71 -11.39 4.73 3.90
C VAL A 71 -12.35 3.71 4.48
N GLU A 72 -13.42 3.38 3.74
CA GLU A 72 -14.47 2.46 4.20
C GLU A 72 -14.15 1.02 3.82
N GLU A 73 -13.35 0.85 2.78
CA GLU A 73 -12.86 -0.40 2.26
C GLU A 73 -11.88 -1.06 3.24
N ASN A 74 -11.87 -2.40 3.31
CA ASN A 74 -10.93 -3.13 4.15
C ASN A 74 -9.52 -3.03 3.56
N VAL A 75 -8.71 -2.14 4.13
CA VAL A 75 -7.31 -1.95 3.78
C VAL A 75 -6.44 -2.58 4.85
N GLU A 76 -5.51 -3.46 4.46
CA GLU A 76 -4.43 -3.90 5.33
C GLU A 76 -3.22 -2.99 5.10
N LEU A 77 -2.97 -2.07 6.03
CA LEU A 77 -1.94 -1.05 5.88
C LEU A 77 -0.61 -1.46 6.53
N HIS A 78 0.45 -1.54 5.72
CA HIS A 78 1.82 -1.77 6.15
C HIS A 78 2.63 -0.48 6.07
N VAL A 79 2.89 0.18 7.20
CA VAL A 79 3.75 1.37 7.24
C VAL A 79 5.17 0.98 7.65
N VAL A 80 6.12 1.19 6.74
CA VAL A 80 7.51 0.69 6.87
C VAL A 80 8.52 1.75 6.46
N THR A 81 9.78 1.57 6.88
CA THR A 81 10.91 2.33 6.35
C THR A 81 11.41 1.71 5.05
N GLU A 82 12.15 2.47 4.24
CA GLU A 82 12.84 1.95 3.04
C GLU A 82 13.78 0.78 3.40
N GLU A 83 14.48 0.88 4.54
CA GLU A 83 15.34 -0.20 5.03
C GLU A 83 14.55 -1.50 5.32
N LEU A 84 13.37 -1.38 5.95
CA LEU A 84 12.54 -2.52 6.27
C LEU A 84 11.95 -3.16 5.01
N LEU A 85 11.58 -2.35 4.01
CA LEU A 85 11.18 -2.84 2.69
C LEU A 85 12.29 -3.68 2.05
N GLU A 86 13.50 -3.12 1.94
CA GLU A 86 14.64 -3.79 1.29
C GLU A 86 15.11 -5.04 2.04
N LYS A 87 15.18 -4.97 3.37
CA LYS A 87 15.75 -6.06 4.18
C LYS A 87 14.76 -7.19 4.44
N TRP A 88 13.45 -6.93 4.47
CA TRP A 88 12.46 -7.95 4.85
C TRP A 88 11.46 -8.22 3.75
N TYR A 89 10.71 -7.22 3.31
CA TYR A 89 9.59 -7.44 2.38
C TYR A 89 10.08 -7.94 1.02
N ARG A 90 11.20 -7.41 0.50
CA ARG A 90 11.79 -7.89 -0.77
C ARG A 90 12.26 -9.34 -0.77
N ARG A 91 12.37 -9.99 0.39
CA ARG A 91 12.67 -11.44 0.47
C ARG A 91 11.46 -12.29 0.10
N PHE A 92 10.25 -11.75 0.25
CA PHE A 92 9.00 -12.47 0.07
C PHE A 92 8.14 -11.90 -1.07
N ILE A 93 8.33 -10.63 -1.39
CA ILE A 93 7.57 -9.91 -2.41
C ILE A 93 8.55 -9.47 -3.50
N PRO A 94 8.49 -10.07 -4.69
CA PRO A 94 9.26 -9.63 -5.85
C PRO A 94 8.95 -8.17 -6.18
N ALA A 95 9.93 -7.43 -6.72
CA ALA A 95 9.76 -6.02 -7.05
C ALA A 95 8.62 -5.79 -8.06
N GLU A 96 8.35 -6.78 -8.92
CA GLU A 96 7.28 -6.75 -9.90
C GLU A 96 5.89 -6.79 -9.22
N GLU A 97 5.78 -7.35 -8.02
CA GLU A 97 4.52 -7.41 -7.24
C GLU A 97 4.27 -6.15 -6.40
N LEU A 98 5.17 -5.16 -6.46
CA LEU A 98 4.97 -3.84 -5.85
C LEU A 98 4.51 -2.85 -6.91
N ILE A 99 3.25 -2.45 -6.82
CA ILE A 99 2.65 -1.56 -7.81
C ILE A 99 2.48 -0.19 -7.19
N GLU A 100 3.38 0.73 -7.56
CA GLU A 100 3.32 2.12 -7.10
C GLU A 100 2.12 2.84 -7.71
N VAL A 101 1.40 3.56 -6.84
CA VAL A 101 0.21 4.37 -7.15
C VAL A 101 0.45 5.84 -6.87
#